data_AF-A0A3Q8X398-F1
#
_entry.id   AF-A0A3Q8X398-F1
#
_cell.length_a   1.000
_cell.length_b   1.000
_cell.length_c   1.000
_cell.angle_alpha   90.00
_cell.angle_beta   90.00
_cell.angle_gamma   90.00
#
_symmetry.space_group_name_H-M   'P 1'
#
loop_
_entity.id
_entity.type
_entity.pdbx_description
1 polymer ?
#
loop_
_entity_poly.entity_id
_entity_poly.type
_entity_poly.pdbx_seq_one_letter_code
_entity_poly.pdbx_strand_id
1 'polypeptide(L)'
;MTLRQFARGLTGALVVPWFIYFALHLYVEYRNQAPDDFAYHDSYFLALNVGWIGYFTLVVVLLAVYSIAVASFNWIGKRRKPGRR
;
A
#
# COMPACT_ATOMS: atom_id res chain seq x y z
N MET A 1 15.01 -10.77 -9.74
CA MET A 1 13.99 -9.72 -9.96
C MET A 1 14.63 -8.65 -10.84
N THR A 2 13.96 -8.17 -11.89
CA THR A 2 14.54 -7.13 -12.77
C THR A 2 14.30 -5.73 -12.18
N LEU A 3 15.16 -4.75 -12.51
CA LEU A 3 15.00 -3.36 -12.06
C LEU A 3 13.62 -2.78 -12.43
N ARG A 4 13.10 -3.13 -13.61
CA ARG A 4 11.76 -2.72 -14.06
C ARG A 4 10.64 -3.32 -13.20
N GLN A 5 10.76 -4.57 -12.77
CA GLN A 5 9.78 -5.20 -11.87
C GLN A 5 9.81 -4.58 -10.47
N PHE A 6 11.00 -4.25 -9.98
CA PHE A 6 11.16 -3.55 -8.70
C PHE A 6 10.57 -2.15 -8.74
N ALA A 7 10.89 -1.36 -9.77
CA ALA A 7 10.33 -0.02 -9.95
C ALA A 7 8.80 -0.05 -9.98
N ARG A 8 8.18 -0.99 -10.73
CA ARG A 8 6.72 -1.15 -10.74
C ARG A 8 6.14 -1.51 -9.38
N GLY A 9 6.80 -2.42 -8.65
CA GLY A 9 6.39 -2.80 -7.30
C GLY A 9 6.47 -1.63 -6.32
N LEU A 10 7.55 -0.85 -6.38
CA LEU A 10 7.76 0.33 -5.57
C LEU A 10 6.74 1.43 -5.88
N THR A 11 6.50 1.72 -7.16
CA THR A 11 5.49 2.69 -7.57
C THR A 11 4.10 2.26 -7.09
N GLY A 12 3.73 0.99 -7.26
CA GLY A 12 2.45 0.48 -6.76
C GLY A 12 2.33 0.57 -5.24
N ALA A 13 3.39 0.19 -4.52
CA ALA A 13 3.43 0.23 -3.06
C ALA A 13 3.39 1.65 -2.49
N LEU A 14 3.80 2.67 -3.25
CA LEU A 14 3.68 4.08 -2.86
C LEU A 14 2.33 4.67 -3.27
N VAL A 15 1.90 4.45 -4.52
CA VAL A 15 0.69 5.09 -5.06
C VAL A 15 -0.58 4.57 -4.39
N VAL A 16 -0.68 3.27 -4.13
CA VAL A 16 -1.92 2.68 -3.58
C VAL A 16 -2.22 3.19 -2.15
N PRO A 17 -1.27 3.16 -1.20
CA PRO A 17 -1.50 3.71 0.14
C PRO A 17 -1.73 5.21 0.12
N TRP A 18 -1.02 5.93 -0.76
CA TRP A 18 -1.19 7.38 -0.90
C TRP A 18 -2.60 7.72 -1.37
N PHE A 19 -3.12 7.02 -2.37
CA PHE A 19 -4.47 7.23 -2.89
C PHE A 19 -5.54 6.93 -1.84
N ILE A 20 -5.37 5.84 -1.08
CA ILE A 20 -6.28 5.49 0.02
C ILE A 20 -6.26 6.57 1.11
N TYR A 21 -5.07 7.03 1.51
CA TYR A 21 -4.92 8.10 2.51
C TYR A 21 -5.54 9.41 2.03
N PHE A 22 -5.29 9.80 0.77
CA PHE A 22 -5.87 10.99 0.15
C PHE A 22 -7.40 10.93 0.11
N ALA A 23 -7.98 9.79 -0.29
CA ALA A 23 -9.43 9.59 -0.31
C ALA A 23 -10.05 9.64 1.09
N LEU A 24 -9.39 9.05 2.10
CA LEU A 24 -9.80 9.14 3.51
C LEU A 24 -9.76 10.58 4.01
N HIS A 25 -8.71 11.34 3.67
CA HIS A 25 -8.59 12.74 4.08
C HIS A 25 -9.71 13.61 3.49
N LEU A 26 -9.97 13.49 2.18
CA LEU A 26 -11.08 14.16 1.50
C LEU A 26 -12.44 13.77 2.11
N TYR A 27 -12.64 12.49 2.40
CA TYR A 27 -13.89 12.01 2.99
C TYR A 27 -14.12 12.62 4.38
N VAL A 28 -13.08 12.67 5.21
CA VAL A 28 -13.16 13.29 6.55
C VAL A 28 -13.39 14.79 6.46
N GLU A 29 -12.70 15.50 5.56
CA GLU A 29 -12.89 16.93 5.35
C GLU A 29 -14.31 17.26 4.87
N TYR A 30 -14.90 16.39 4.05
CA TYR A 30 -16.29 16.52 3.61
C TYR A 30 -17.30 16.20 4.73
N ARG A 31 -17.04 15.18 5.56
CA ARG A 31 -17.96 14.73 6.62
C ARG A 31 -17.93 15.57 7.90
N ASN A 32 -16.75 16.07 8.30
CA ASN A 32 -16.58 16.88 9.51
C ASN A 32 -17.22 18.29 9.40
N GLN A 33 -17.96 18.59 8.34
CA GLN A 33 -18.76 19.82 8.23
C GLN A 33 -20.05 19.76 9.07
N ALA A 34 -20.44 18.60 9.59
CA ALA A 34 -21.61 18.43 10.45
C ALA A 34 -21.21 18.33 11.94
N PRO A 35 -21.86 19.08 12.85
CA PRO A 35 -21.47 19.16 14.27
C PRO A 35 -21.76 17.92 15.15
N ASP A 36 -22.27 16.81 14.60
CA ASP A 36 -22.81 15.69 15.39
C ASP A 36 -22.00 14.37 15.34
N ASP A 37 -20.83 14.31 14.68
CA ASP A 37 -20.09 13.04 14.45
C ASP A 37 -19.11 12.65 15.59
N PHE A 38 -19.55 12.70 16.85
CA PHE A 38 -18.79 12.19 18.01
C PHE A 38 -18.48 10.68 17.94
N ALA A 39 -19.26 9.91 17.16
CA ALA A 39 -19.13 8.45 17.08
C ALA A 39 -17.89 7.96 16.31
N TYR A 40 -17.32 8.79 15.42
CA TYR A 40 -16.19 8.39 14.59
C TYR A 40 -14.89 9.13 14.89
N HIS A 41 -14.90 9.99 15.91
CA HIS A 41 -13.77 10.84 16.26
C HIS A 41 -12.48 10.03 16.45
N ASP A 42 -12.52 8.92 17.19
CA ASP A 42 -11.35 8.07 17.47
C ASP A 42 -10.83 7.32 16.25
N SER A 43 -11.72 6.86 15.37
CA SER A 43 -11.34 6.09 14.17
C SER A 43 -10.64 6.97 13.13
N TYR A 44 -11.16 8.20 12.95
CA TYR A 44 -10.56 9.17 12.05
C TYR A 44 -9.31 9.80 12.65
N PHE A 45 -9.24 10.00 13.97
CA PHE A 45 -8.03 10.47 14.64
C PHE A 45 -6.88 9.48 14.42
N LEU A 46 -7.13 8.18 14.59
CA LEU A 46 -6.08 7.17 14.38
C LEU A 46 -5.61 7.17 12.92
N ALA A 47 -6.54 7.20 11.95
CA ALA A 47 -6.22 7.23 10.52
C ALA A 47 -5.45 8.50 10.09
N LEU A 48 -5.77 9.66 10.68
CA LEU A 48 -5.08 10.94 10.43
C LEU A 48 -3.74 11.05 11.17
N ASN A 49 -3.55 10.32 12.28
CA ASN A 49 -2.33 10.36 13.11
C ASN A 49 -1.38 9.17 12.92
N VAL A 50 -1.70 8.19 12.05
CA VAL A 50 -0.74 7.14 11.63
C VAL A 50 0.56 7.76 11.08
N GLY A 51 0.45 8.96 10.51
CA GLY A 51 1.57 9.79 10.08
C GLY A 51 2.44 9.10 9.02
N TRP A 52 3.59 9.71 8.75
CA TRP A 52 4.54 9.19 7.77
C TRP A 52 5.07 7.80 8.15
N ILE A 53 5.19 7.50 9.44
CA ILE A 53 5.76 6.23 9.92
C ILE A 53 4.88 5.05 9.51
N GLY A 54 3.58 5.08 9.82
CA GLY A 54 2.72 3.96 9.44
C GLY A 54 2.48 3.88 7.93
N TYR A 55 2.52 5.01 7.22
CA TYR A 55 2.57 5.01 5.76
C TYR A 55 3.79 4.25 5.23
N PHE A 56 4.99 4.57 5.71
CA PHE A 56 6.22 3.86 5.33
C PHE A 56 6.18 2.38 5.71
N THR A 57 5.65 2.04 6.88
CA THR A 57 5.45 0.64 7.29
C THR A 57 4.57 -0.10 6.27
N LEU A 58 3.46 0.51 5.84
CA LEU A 58 2.54 -0.11 4.88
C LEU A 58 3.18 -0.28 3.50
N VAL A 59 3.93 0.73 3.04
CA VAL A 59 4.72 0.67 1.79
C VAL A 59 5.72 -0.49 1.84
N VAL A 60 6.46 -0.63 2.94
CA VAL A 60 7.45 -1.70 3.13
C VAL A 60 6.77 -3.07 3.12
N VAL A 61 5.64 -3.22 3.81
CA VAL A 61 4.87 -4.48 3.84
C VAL A 61 4.38 -4.84 2.43
N LEU A 62 3.80 -3.90 1.69
CA LEU A 62 3.34 -4.13 0.32
C LEU A 62 4.49 -4.51 -0.63
N LEU A 63 5.63 -3.82 -0.51
CA LEU A 63 6.82 -4.13 -1.30
C LEU A 63 7.37 -5.52 -0.98
N ALA A 64 7.35 -5.93 0.29
CA ALA A 64 7.75 -7.26 0.73
C ALA A 64 6.82 -8.33 0.14
N VAL A 65 5.50 -8.15 0.23
CA VAL A 65 4.50 -9.06 -0.34
C VAL A 65 4.67 -9.19 -1.85
N TYR A 66 4.82 -8.08 -2.57
CA TYR A 66 5.06 -8.09 -4.01
C TYR A 66 6.37 -8.82 -4.37
N SER A 67 7.43 -8.59 -3.61
CA SER A 67 8.73 -9.25 -3.83
C SER A 67 8.63 -10.76 -3.64
N ILE A 68 7.93 -11.22 -2.59
CA ILE A 68 7.65 -12.64 -2.34
C ILE A 68 6.84 -13.24 -3.49
N ALA A 69 5.78 -12.57 -3.95
CA ALA A 69 4.96 -13.03 -5.06
C ALA A 69 5.80 -13.20 -6.34
N VAL A 70 6.59 -12.18 -6.71
CA VAL A 70 7.48 -12.23 -7.88
C VAL A 70 8.53 -13.34 -7.74
N ALA A 71 9.11 -13.53 -6.55
CA ALA A 71 10.06 -14.61 -6.30
C ALA A 71 9.41 -15.99 -6.49
N SER A 72 8.22 -16.21 -5.92
CA SER A 72 7.45 -17.44 -6.06
C SER A 72 7.08 -17.73 -7.52
N PHE A 73 6.59 -16.73 -8.27
CA PHE A 73 6.28 -16.90 -9.68
C PHE A 73 7.51 -17.27 -10.52
N ASN A 74 8.65 -16.61 -10.27
CA ASN A 74 9.90 -16.94 -10.96
C ASN A 74 10.39 -18.35 -10.61
N TRP A 75 10.24 -18.78 -9.35
CA TRP A 75 10.64 -20.11 -8.91
C TRP A 75 9.76 -21.21 -9.51
N ILE A 76 8.43 -21.03 -9.52
CA ILE A 76 7.49 -21.94 -10.16
C ILE A 76 7.73 -21.98 -11.68
N GLY A 77 7.95 -20.83 -12.31
CA GLY A 77 8.24 -20.71 -13.74
C GLY A 77 9.50 -21.47 -14.14
N LYS A 78 10.58 -21.35 -13.36
CA LYS A 78 11.82 -22.12 -13.56
C LYS A 78 11.61 -23.64 -13.44
N ARG A 79 10.77 -24.09 -12.49
CA ARG A 79 10.44 -25.52 -12.35
C ARG A 79 9.60 -26.07 -13.49
N ARG A 80 8.73 -25.26 -14.10
CA ARG A 80 7.90 -25.68 -15.25
C ARG A 80 8.62 -25.63 -16.60
N LYS A 81 9.65 -24.79 -16.76
CA LYS A 81 10.43 -24.66 -18.01
C LYS A 81 11.92 -24.42 -17.70
N PRO A 82 12.73 -25.47 -17.46
CA PRO A 82 14.12 -25.32 -17.03
C PRO A 82 15.10 -24.75 -18.09
N GLY A 83 14.66 -24.45 -19.32
CA GLY A 83 15.55 -24.14 -20.45
C GLY A 83 15.49 -22.74 -21.07
N ARG A 84 14.66 -21.81 -20.60
CA ARG A 84 14.65 -20.42 -21.10
C ARG A 84 15.31 -19.50 -20.09
N ARG A 85 16.62 -19.33 -20.21
CA ARG A 85 17.34 -18.17 -19.65
C ARG A 85 17.36 -17.05 -20.68
#